data_AF-A0A661JTY1-F1
#
_entry.id   AF-A0A661JTY1-F1
#
_cell.length_a   1.000
_cell.length_b   1.000
_cell.length_c   1.000
_cell.angle_alpha   90.00
_cell.angle_beta   90.00
_cell.angle_gamma   90.00
#
_symmetry.space_group_name_H-M   'P 1'
#
loop_
_entity.id
_entity.type
_entity.pdbx_description
1 polymer ?
#
loop_
_entity_poly.entity_id
_entity_poly.type
_entity_poly.pdbx_seq_one_letter_code
_entity_poly.pdbx_strand_id
1 'polypeptide(L)'
;AHLVALTTTSAFGRSSLYNRLRYNGTVIAESLGYTDGYGSFHLMELYSLFREFLESEGISTRGGFGTGPRIKWQTMVRALERLGFSRDLLRHGVKREAFLFPLIKNLKDYMEGRAEEPVYFDRPFADLAMYWRERWLLGRAERVDGWREWRREELAEMLILAEGGITSVASADAVSKTL
;
A
#
# COMPACT_ATOMS: atom_id res chain seq x y z
N ALA A 1 -13.17 -22.78 -0.86
CA ALA A 1 -13.18 -21.34 -1.13
C ALA A 1 -12.28 -21.07 -2.33
N HIS A 2 -12.76 -20.33 -3.34
CA HIS A 2 -12.02 -20.05 -4.59
C HIS A 2 -11.40 -18.65 -4.56
N LEU A 3 -10.14 -18.52 -4.99
CA LEU A 3 -9.52 -17.22 -5.25
C LEU A 3 -9.88 -16.79 -6.68
N VAL A 4 -10.84 -15.87 -6.82
CA VAL A 4 -11.41 -15.49 -8.14
C VAL A 4 -10.97 -14.12 -8.63
N ALA A 5 -10.44 -13.28 -7.73
CA ALA A 5 -9.87 -11.98 -8.06
C ALA A 5 -8.85 -11.55 -7.01
N LEU A 6 -7.96 -10.63 -7.40
CA LEU A 6 -7.10 -9.88 -6.49
C LEU A 6 -7.49 -8.41 -6.54
N THR A 7 -7.26 -7.69 -5.44
CA THR A 7 -7.42 -6.25 -5.39
C THR A 7 -6.19 -5.59 -4.84
N THR A 8 -5.93 -4.37 -5.30
CA THR A 8 -4.88 -3.52 -4.73
C THR A 8 -5.25 -2.06 -4.89
N THR A 9 -4.46 -1.18 -4.31
CA THR A 9 -4.59 0.26 -4.51
C THR A 9 -3.27 0.84 -5.01
N SER A 10 -3.34 1.94 -5.75
CA SER A 10 -2.15 2.71 -6.08
C SER A 10 -1.51 3.32 -4.83
N ALA A 11 -0.22 3.65 -4.90
CA ALA A 11 0.42 4.41 -3.83
C ALA A 11 -0.21 5.80 -3.70
N PHE A 12 -0.34 6.50 -4.83
CA PHE A 12 -0.91 7.84 -4.98
C PHE A 12 -1.62 7.95 -6.34
N GLY A 13 -2.87 8.42 -6.34
CA GLY A 13 -3.60 8.78 -7.56
C GLY A 13 -3.56 7.69 -8.65
N ARG A 14 -3.31 8.11 -9.88
CA ARG A 14 -3.20 7.22 -11.05
C ARG A 14 -1.90 6.41 -10.98
N SER A 15 -2.00 5.08 -11.15
CA SER A 15 -0.84 4.18 -11.12
C SER A 15 -0.11 4.08 -12.46
N SER A 16 1.15 4.54 -12.49
CA SER A 16 2.03 4.32 -13.64
C SER A 16 2.32 2.85 -13.93
N LEU A 17 2.04 1.93 -12.99
CA LEU A 17 2.21 0.49 -13.17
C LEU A 17 0.92 -0.17 -13.64
N TYR A 18 -0.15 -0.05 -12.85
CA TYR A 18 -1.38 -0.82 -13.04
C TYR A 18 -2.19 -0.32 -14.25
N ASN A 19 -2.25 1.00 -14.50
CA ASN A 19 -3.02 1.53 -15.63
C ASN A 19 -2.47 1.11 -17.01
N ARG A 20 -1.24 0.60 -17.08
CA ARG A 20 -0.61 0.09 -18.31
C ARG A 20 -0.35 -1.42 -18.25
N LEU A 21 -0.83 -2.11 -17.22
CA LEU A 21 -0.61 -3.54 -17.07
C LEU A 21 -1.53 -4.32 -18.01
N ARG A 22 -0.93 -4.93 -19.01
CA ARG A 22 -1.60 -5.73 -20.05
C ARG A 22 -0.88 -7.04 -20.27
N TYR A 23 -1.62 -8.08 -20.66
CA TYR A 23 -1.09 -9.34 -21.15
C TYR A 23 -1.78 -9.68 -22.48
N ASN A 24 -0.98 -9.85 -23.54
CA ASN A 24 -1.45 -10.06 -24.91
C ASN A 24 -2.56 -9.08 -25.34
N GLY A 25 -2.36 -7.79 -25.06
CA GLY A 25 -3.30 -6.70 -25.39
C GLY A 25 -4.44 -6.51 -24.37
N THR A 26 -4.79 -7.54 -23.61
CA THR A 26 -5.86 -7.52 -22.61
C THR A 26 -5.42 -6.78 -21.33
N VAL A 27 -6.27 -5.89 -20.82
CA VAL A 27 -6.05 -5.23 -19.52
C VAL A 27 -6.17 -6.27 -18.40
N ILE A 28 -5.19 -6.34 -17.51
CA ILE A 28 -5.25 -7.26 -16.35
C ILE A 28 -5.70 -6.53 -15.09
N ALA A 29 -5.31 -5.26 -14.94
CA ALA A 29 -5.67 -4.42 -13.81
C ALA A 29 -6.80 -3.46 -14.21
N GLU A 30 -8.02 -3.79 -13.83
CA GLU A 30 -9.21 -2.98 -14.08
C GLU A 30 -9.33 -1.90 -13.02
N SER A 31 -9.49 -0.64 -13.43
CA SER A 31 -9.72 0.46 -12.48
C SER A 31 -11.14 0.41 -11.93
N LEU A 32 -11.27 0.45 -10.61
CA LEU A 32 -12.54 0.55 -9.89
C LEU A 32 -12.87 1.99 -9.46
N GLY A 33 -12.02 2.96 -9.80
CA GLY A 33 -12.14 4.35 -9.37
C GLY A 33 -11.24 4.70 -8.20
N TYR A 34 -11.51 5.85 -7.56
CA TYR A 34 -10.64 6.45 -6.56
C TYR A 34 -11.28 6.47 -5.18
N THR A 35 -10.46 6.20 -4.18
CA THR A 35 -10.78 6.41 -2.76
C THR A 35 -10.73 7.90 -2.40
N ASP A 36 -11.45 8.28 -1.34
CA ASP A 36 -11.44 9.66 -0.81
C ASP A 36 -10.24 9.98 0.09
N GLY A 37 -9.46 8.98 0.49
CA GLY A 37 -8.28 9.15 1.34
C GLY A 37 -8.63 9.39 2.80
N TYR A 38 -8.98 8.32 3.51
CA TYR A 38 -9.14 8.30 4.96
C TYR A 38 -8.02 7.47 5.61
N GLY A 39 -7.43 7.98 6.68
CA GLY A 39 -6.30 7.34 7.34
C GLY A 39 -5.78 8.14 8.53
N SER A 40 -5.06 7.47 9.43
CA SER A 40 -4.52 8.05 10.66
C SER A 40 -3.13 8.66 10.50
N PHE A 41 -2.48 8.50 9.35
CA PHE A 41 -1.04 8.73 9.22
C PHE A 41 -0.64 10.18 9.53
N HIS A 42 -1.42 11.17 9.11
CA HIS A 42 -1.13 12.58 9.34
C HIS A 42 -1.43 13.05 10.77
N LEU A 43 -2.12 12.22 11.57
CA LEU A 43 -2.38 12.47 13.00
C LEU A 43 -1.51 11.58 13.91
N MET A 44 -0.54 10.84 13.35
CA MET A 44 0.25 9.88 14.13
C MET A 44 1.08 10.54 15.23
N GLU A 45 1.52 11.78 15.03
CA GLU A 45 2.24 12.55 16.04
C GLU A 45 1.37 12.86 17.27
N LEU A 46 0.06 12.94 17.09
CA LEU A 46 -0.91 13.18 18.18
C LEU A 46 -1.38 11.88 18.86
N TYR A 47 -0.90 10.72 18.40
CA TYR A 47 -1.42 9.44 18.86
C TYR A 47 -1.22 9.20 20.36
N SER A 48 -0.08 9.61 20.92
CA SER A 48 0.16 9.52 22.37
C SER A 48 -0.82 10.40 23.16
N LEU A 49 -1.03 11.64 22.70
CA LEU A 49 -1.96 12.59 23.34
C LEU A 49 -3.41 12.07 23.32
N PHE A 50 -3.85 11.49 22.20
CA PHE A 50 -5.17 10.87 22.14
C PHE A 50 -5.32 9.71 23.12
N ARG A 51 -4.25 8.95 23.35
CA ARG A 51 -4.27 7.85 24.31
C ARG A 51 -4.35 8.36 25.74
N GLU A 52 -3.47 9.28 26.10
CA GLU A 52 -3.44 9.90 27.43
C GLU A 52 -4.78 10.55 27.76
N PHE A 53 -5.37 11.28 26.81
CA PHE A 53 -6.69 11.87 26.95
C PHE A 53 -7.76 10.81 27.26
N LEU A 54 -7.89 9.78 26.43
CA LEU A 54 -8.88 8.72 26.64
C LEU A 54 -8.66 7.96 27.95
N GLU A 55 -7.41 7.67 28.31
CA GLU A 55 -7.06 6.99 29.57
C GLU A 55 -7.40 7.86 30.78
N SER A 56 -7.24 9.19 30.69
CA SER A 56 -7.66 10.13 31.73
C SER A 56 -9.19 10.16 31.93
N GLU A 57 -9.96 9.82 30.90
CA GLU A 57 -11.41 9.64 30.97
C GLU A 57 -11.84 8.22 31.40
N GLY A 58 -10.88 7.36 31.76
CA GLY A 58 -11.15 5.96 32.12
C GLY A 58 -11.44 5.04 30.93
N ILE A 59 -11.17 5.49 29.69
CA ILE A 59 -11.35 4.70 28.47
C ILE A 59 -10.04 3.97 28.14
N SER A 60 -10.08 2.64 28.15
CA SER A 60 -8.91 1.82 27.79
C SER A 60 -8.50 1.99 26.33
N THR A 61 -7.20 2.18 26.11
CA THR A 61 -6.58 2.27 24.77
C THR A 61 -5.68 1.08 24.44
N ARG A 62 -5.66 0.06 25.33
CA ARG A 62 -4.85 -1.15 25.13
C ARG A 62 -5.37 -1.95 23.94
N GLY A 63 -4.46 -2.29 23.04
CA GLY A 63 -4.69 -3.27 22.00
C GLY A 63 -4.53 -4.70 22.53
N GLY A 64 -5.00 -5.68 21.74
CA GLY A 64 -4.83 -7.09 22.07
C GLY A 64 -5.62 -8.00 21.13
N PHE A 65 -5.43 -9.31 21.28
CA PHE A 65 -6.23 -10.30 20.58
C PHE A 65 -7.73 -10.05 20.84
N GLY A 66 -8.55 -10.00 19.78
CA GLY A 66 -9.99 -9.74 19.89
C GLY A 66 -10.42 -8.26 19.90
N THR A 67 -9.49 -7.29 19.94
CA THR A 67 -9.83 -5.84 19.90
C THR A 67 -10.17 -5.29 18.51
N GLY A 68 -10.11 -6.16 17.49
CA GLY A 68 -10.39 -5.82 16.11
C GLY A 68 -9.21 -5.19 15.38
N PRO A 69 -9.20 -5.26 14.04
CA PRO A 69 -8.16 -4.64 13.25
C PRO A 69 -8.21 -3.10 13.42
N ARG A 70 -7.04 -2.45 13.35
CA ARG A 70 -6.86 -0.97 13.33
C ARG A 70 -7.09 -0.24 14.66
N ILE A 71 -6.57 -0.75 15.78
CA ILE A 71 -6.67 -0.08 17.09
C ILE A 71 -6.28 1.40 17.07
N LYS A 72 -5.20 1.79 16.36
CA LYS A 72 -4.76 3.18 16.27
C LYS A 72 -5.84 4.11 15.70
N TRP A 73 -6.49 3.67 14.62
CA TRP A 73 -7.59 4.39 14.00
C TRP A 73 -8.78 4.52 14.96
N GLN A 74 -9.15 3.42 15.62
CA GLN A 74 -10.28 3.42 16.56
C GLN A 74 -10.04 4.37 17.74
N THR A 75 -8.83 4.37 18.31
CA THR A 75 -8.42 5.30 19.37
C THR A 75 -8.54 6.75 18.91
N MET A 76 -8.03 7.08 17.72
CA MET A 76 -8.13 8.44 17.17
C MET A 76 -9.57 8.87 16.95
N VAL A 77 -10.40 8.00 16.34
CA VAL A 77 -11.84 8.29 16.14
C VAL A 77 -12.52 8.60 17.46
N ARG A 78 -12.31 7.75 18.49
CA ARG A 78 -12.93 7.93 19.81
C ARG A 78 -12.46 9.23 20.47
N ALA A 79 -11.16 9.53 20.42
CA ALA A 79 -10.62 10.75 20.99
C ALA A 79 -11.22 12.00 20.31
N LEU A 80 -11.28 12.02 18.97
CA LEU A 80 -11.90 13.11 18.23
C LEU A 80 -13.37 13.30 18.58
N GLU A 81 -14.15 12.22 18.65
CA GLU A 81 -15.57 12.27 19.03
C GLU A 81 -15.77 12.84 20.44
N ARG A 82 -14.94 12.44 21.41
CA ARG A 82 -15.01 12.89 22.81
C ARG A 82 -14.57 14.34 22.99
N LEU A 83 -13.63 14.80 22.18
CA LEU A 83 -13.18 16.21 22.13
C LEU A 83 -14.15 17.12 21.35
N GLY A 84 -15.21 16.56 20.73
CA GLY A 84 -16.16 17.32 19.93
C GLY A 84 -15.63 17.72 18.54
N PHE A 85 -14.56 17.07 18.05
CA PHE A 85 -14.00 17.31 16.73
C PHE A 85 -14.68 16.45 15.65
N SER A 86 -14.72 16.98 14.43
CA SER A 86 -15.22 16.22 13.27
C SER A 86 -14.29 15.06 12.93
N ARG A 87 -14.88 13.91 12.59
CA ARG A 87 -14.17 12.75 12.04
C ARG A 87 -13.56 13.02 10.67
N ASP A 88 -13.97 14.09 9.98
CA ASP A 88 -13.36 14.53 8.73
C ASP A 88 -11.90 14.93 8.89
N LEU A 89 -11.43 15.18 10.12
CA LEU A 89 -10.00 15.32 10.39
C LEU A 89 -9.20 14.06 10.03
N LEU A 90 -9.83 12.90 9.88
CA LEU A 90 -9.18 11.68 9.39
C LEU A 90 -9.14 11.59 7.86
N ARG A 91 -9.80 12.51 7.15
CA ARG A 91 -9.77 12.61 5.68
C ARG A 91 -8.53 13.39 5.26
N HIS A 92 -7.45 12.67 4.98
CA HIS A 92 -6.21 13.26 4.47
C HIS A 92 -6.27 13.59 2.96
N GLY A 93 -7.31 13.16 2.24
CA GLY A 93 -7.53 13.51 0.83
C GLY A 93 -6.57 12.87 -0.18
N VAL A 94 -5.64 12.03 0.28
CA VAL A 94 -4.74 11.26 -0.61
C VAL A 94 -5.56 10.17 -1.28
N LYS A 95 -6.04 10.49 -2.47
CA LYS A 95 -6.82 9.59 -3.31
C LYS A 95 -5.92 8.49 -3.86
N ARG A 96 -6.33 7.24 -3.67
CA ARG A 96 -5.71 6.06 -4.27
C ARG A 96 -6.69 5.41 -5.23
N GLU A 97 -6.22 5.06 -6.41
CA GLU A 97 -7.00 4.31 -7.39
C GLU A 97 -7.06 2.84 -6.95
N ALA A 98 -8.25 2.27 -6.89
CA ALA A 98 -8.47 0.87 -6.59
C ALA A 98 -8.47 0.06 -7.88
N PHE A 99 -7.85 -1.11 -7.85
CA PHE A 99 -7.75 -2.00 -9.00
C PHE A 99 -8.27 -3.39 -8.67
N LEU A 100 -8.94 -3.98 -9.65
CA LEU A 100 -9.39 -5.37 -9.68
C LEU A 100 -8.56 -6.16 -10.69
N PHE A 101 -8.15 -7.36 -10.30
CA PHE A 101 -7.44 -8.31 -11.16
C PHE A 101 -8.29 -9.57 -11.25
N PRO A 102 -9.17 -9.69 -12.25
CA PRO A 102 -9.98 -10.88 -12.43
C PRO A 102 -9.09 -12.09 -12.75
N LEU A 103 -9.26 -13.18 -12.00
CA LEU A 103 -8.65 -14.48 -12.29
C LEU A 103 -9.59 -15.40 -13.06
N ILE A 104 -10.87 -15.04 -13.14
CA ILE A 104 -11.93 -15.78 -13.83
C ILE A 104 -12.63 -14.89 -14.86
N LYS A 105 -13.14 -15.49 -15.92
CA LYS A 105 -13.85 -14.83 -17.02
C LYS A 105 -15.27 -14.41 -16.63
N ASN A 106 -15.94 -15.21 -15.78
CA ASN A 106 -17.32 -15.04 -15.34
C ASN A 106 -17.43 -14.36 -13.97
N LEU A 107 -16.50 -13.45 -13.63
CA LEU A 107 -16.39 -12.88 -12.27
C LEU A 107 -17.70 -12.26 -11.78
N LYS A 108 -18.38 -11.48 -12.63
CA LYS A 108 -19.65 -10.83 -12.26
C LYS A 108 -20.74 -11.86 -11.93
N ASP A 109 -20.98 -12.82 -12.82
CA ASP A 109 -22.02 -13.83 -12.63
C ASP A 109 -21.73 -14.75 -11.45
N TYR A 110 -20.44 -15.09 -11.23
CA TYR A 110 -20.01 -15.86 -10.07
C TYR A 110 -20.26 -15.11 -8.76
N MET A 111 -19.86 -13.83 -8.67
CA MET A 111 -20.02 -13.02 -7.46
C MET A 111 -21.49 -12.68 -7.16
N GLU A 112 -22.35 -12.66 -8.18
CA GLU A 112 -23.79 -12.45 -8.04
C GLU A 112 -24.58 -13.75 -7.83
N GLY A 113 -23.90 -14.91 -7.76
CA GLY A 113 -24.52 -16.22 -7.55
C GLY A 113 -25.30 -16.77 -8.74
N ARG A 114 -25.15 -16.18 -9.93
CA ARG A 114 -25.74 -16.67 -11.19
C ARG A 114 -24.94 -17.82 -11.83
N ALA A 115 -23.68 -17.96 -11.48
CA ALA A 115 -22.83 -19.07 -11.88
C ALA A 115 -22.30 -19.80 -10.64
N GLU A 116 -22.47 -21.12 -10.60
CA GLU A 116 -22.03 -21.95 -9.47
C GLU A 116 -20.51 -22.11 -9.45
N GLU A 117 -19.88 -22.23 -10.63
CA GLU A 117 -18.45 -22.53 -10.77
C GLU A 117 -17.66 -21.40 -11.43
N PRO A 118 -16.43 -21.11 -10.95
CA PRO A 118 -15.53 -20.14 -11.56
C PRO A 118 -14.87 -20.67 -12.85
N VAL A 119 -14.86 -19.84 -13.91
CA VAL A 119 -14.18 -20.14 -15.17
C VAL A 119 -12.87 -19.39 -15.25
N TYR A 120 -11.77 -20.03 -14.83
CA TYR A 120 -10.46 -19.42 -14.76
C TYR A 120 -9.89 -19.00 -16.13
N PHE A 121 -9.08 -17.92 -16.12
CA PHE A 121 -8.17 -17.67 -17.23
C PHE A 121 -7.04 -18.70 -17.20
N ASP A 122 -6.78 -19.36 -18.32
CA ASP A 122 -5.58 -20.15 -18.49
C ASP A 122 -4.39 -19.22 -18.80
N ARG A 123 -3.57 -18.98 -17.78
CA ARG A 123 -2.39 -18.11 -17.85
C ARG A 123 -1.25 -18.79 -17.09
N PRO A 124 -0.54 -19.73 -17.73
CA PRO A 124 0.58 -20.41 -17.12
C PRO A 124 1.62 -19.40 -16.61
N PHE A 125 2.19 -19.68 -15.43
CA PHE A 125 3.18 -18.78 -14.82
C PHE A 125 4.38 -18.55 -15.74
N ALA A 126 4.83 -19.58 -16.46
CA ALA A 126 5.95 -19.48 -17.40
C ALA A 126 5.69 -18.41 -18.47
N ASP A 127 4.49 -18.37 -19.05
CA ASP A 127 4.13 -17.41 -20.09
C ASP A 127 4.03 -15.99 -19.52
N LEU A 128 3.44 -15.85 -18.33
CA LEU A 128 3.37 -14.57 -17.62
C LEU A 128 4.78 -14.04 -17.30
N ALA A 129 5.67 -14.90 -16.83
CA ALA A 129 7.04 -14.56 -16.49
C ALA A 129 7.86 -14.17 -17.74
N MET A 130 7.72 -14.90 -18.85
CA MET A 130 8.34 -14.57 -20.12
C MET A 130 7.84 -13.23 -20.64
N TYR A 131 6.52 -13.02 -20.67
CA TYR A 131 5.94 -11.74 -21.10
C TYR A 131 6.42 -10.58 -20.22
N TRP A 132 6.45 -10.77 -18.90
CA TRP A 132 6.98 -9.75 -17.97
C TRP A 132 8.45 -9.43 -18.28
N ARG A 133 9.26 -10.46 -18.47
CA ARG A 133 10.70 -10.33 -18.76
C ARG A 133 10.91 -9.48 -20.01
N GLU A 134 10.31 -9.88 -21.12
CA GLU A 134 10.49 -9.21 -22.41
C GLU A 134 9.93 -7.78 -22.38
N ARG A 135 8.74 -7.57 -21.80
CA ARG A 135 8.07 -6.27 -21.81
C ARG A 135 8.63 -5.27 -20.82
N TRP A 136 9.15 -5.73 -19.67
CA TRP A 136 9.46 -4.87 -18.53
C TRP A 136 10.87 -5.03 -17.99
N LEU A 137 11.38 -6.27 -17.84
CA LEU A 137 12.68 -6.50 -17.23
C LEU A 137 13.81 -6.03 -18.14
N LEU A 138 13.88 -6.53 -19.38
CA LEU A 138 15.03 -6.31 -20.26
C LEU A 138 15.27 -4.83 -20.52
N GLY A 139 14.24 -4.11 -20.98
CA GLY A 139 14.37 -2.66 -21.21
C GLY A 139 14.64 -1.86 -19.94
N ARG A 140 14.26 -2.34 -18.74
CA ARG A 140 14.65 -1.68 -17.48
C ARG A 140 16.12 -1.96 -17.14
N ALA A 141 16.57 -3.19 -17.30
CA ALA A 141 17.95 -3.59 -17.04
C ALA A 141 18.97 -2.92 -17.98
N GLU A 142 18.53 -2.52 -19.18
CA GLU A 142 19.34 -1.70 -20.10
C GLU A 142 19.46 -0.24 -19.66
N ARG A 143 18.40 0.34 -19.08
CA ARG A 143 18.36 1.75 -18.67
C ARG A 143 18.90 2.02 -17.27
N VAL A 144 18.92 0.99 -16.42
CA VAL A 144 19.34 1.07 -15.02
C VAL A 144 20.35 -0.04 -14.81
N ASP A 145 21.61 0.32 -14.59
CA ASP A 145 22.77 -0.56 -14.57
C ASP A 145 23.35 -0.81 -13.17
N GLY A 146 22.84 -0.14 -12.13
CA GLY A 146 23.29 -0.33 -10.75
C GLY A 146 23.18 -1.77 -10.23
N TRP A 147 22.45 -2.65 -10.92
CA TRP A 147 22.45 -4.09 -10.63
C TRP A 147 23.78 -4.78 -10.98
N ARG A 148 24.60 -4.20 -11.86
CA ARG A 148 25.90 -4.75 -12.28
C ARG A 148 26.95 -4.62 -11.19
N GLU A 149 26.89 -3.52 -10.45
CA GLU A 149 27.80 -3.21 -9.36
C GLU A 149 27.32 -3.78 -8.02
N TRP A 150 26.07 -4.27 -7.99
CA TRP A 150 25.47 -4.84 -6.79
C TRP A 150 26.22 -6.10 -6.34
N ARG A 151 26.66 -6.08 -5.09
CA ARG A 151 27.33 -7.21 -4.42
C ARG A 151 26.43 -7.79 -3.34
N ARG A 152 26.30 -9.11 -3.31
CA ARG A 152 25.45 -9.81 -2.33
C ARG A 152 25.91 -9.51 -0.89
N GLU A 153 27.20 -9.35 -0.71
CA GLU A 153 27.86 -9.13 0.57
C GLU A 153 27.40 -7.82 1.23
N GLU A 154 27.07 -6.80 0.42
CA GLU A 154 26.56 -5.50 0.87
C GLU A 154 25.13 -5.58 1.42
N LEU A 155 24.39 -6.66 1.13
CA LEU A 155 23.00 -6.82 1.58
C LEU A 155 22.91 -6.95 3.11
N ALA A 156 23.90 -7.60 3.74
CA ALA A 156 23.96 -7.69 5.20
C ALA A 156 24.21 -6.32 5.83
N GLU A 157 25.12 -5.53 5.27
CA GLU A 157 25.47 -4.19 5.75
C GLU A 157 24.28 -3.21 5.63
N MET A 158 23.56 -3.25 4.50
CA MET A 158 22.36 -2.44 4.30
C MET A 158 21.23 -2.77 5.29
N LEU A 159 21.04 -4.06 5.60
CA LEU A 159 20.00 -4.48 6.55
C LEU A 159 20.33 -4.10 7.99
N ILE A 160 21.62 -4.09 8.37
CA ILE A 160 22.07 -3.70 9.71
C ILE A 160 21.96 -2.18 9.91
N LEU A 161 22.27 -1.37 8.89
CA LEU A 161 22.16 0.10 8.97
C LEU A 161 20.71 0.59 9.12
N ALA A 162 19.71 -0.17 8.67
CA ALA A 162 18.30 0.17 8.81
C ALA A 162 17.78 0.06 10.26
N GLU A 163 18.48 -0.65 11.15
CA GLU A 163 18.12 -0.74 12.58
C GLU A 163 18.66 0.43 13.41
N GLY A 164 19.57 1.26 12.85
CA GLY A 164 20.26 2.34 13.58
C GLY A 164 19.83 3.76 13.24
N GLY A 165 18.85 3.98 12.36
CA GLY A 165 18.65 5.27 11.70
C GLY A 165 17.22 5.83 11.70
N ILE A 166 16.60 5.98 12.86
CA ILE A 166 15.53 6.99 13.05
C ILE A 166 15.91 7.87 14.25
N THR A 167 16.93 8.69 14.07
CA THR A 167 17.14 9.90 14.88
C THR A 167 17.56 11.04 13.98
N SER A 168 16.66 12.03 13.91
CA SER A 168 16.81 13.42 13.45
C SER A 168 17.84 13.74 12.37
N VAL A 169 17.36 14.28 11.24
CA VAL A 169 18.02 15.45 10.66
C VAL A 169 16.94 16.48 10.33
N ALA A 170 16.77 17.42 11.26
CA ALA A 170 16.23 18.74 10.99
C ALA A 170 17.40 19.72 10.91
N SER A 171 17.36 20.58 9.88
CA SER A 171 18.20 21.77 9.66
C SER A 171 19.71 21.50 9.43
N ALA A 172 20.49 22.36 8.79
CA ALA A 172 20.33 23.41 7.80
C ALA A 172 21.79 23.82 7.47
N ASP A 173 22.00 24.30 6.25
CA ASP A 173 23.04 25.24 5.86
C ASP A 173 24.54 24.93 6.12
N ALA A 174 25.20 24.68 4.99
CA ALA A 174 26.18 25.57 4.39
C ALA A 174 27.67 25.52 4.80
N VAL A 175 28.47 25.87 3.79
CA VAL A 175 29.81 26.47 3.84
C VAL A 175 31.00 25.48 3.78
N SER A 176 31.50 25.32 2.55
CA SER A 176 32.85 25.77 2.12
C SER A 176 34.01 24.78 1.96
N LYS A 177 34.50 24.80 0.71
CA LYS A 177 35.90 24.90 0.24
C LYS A 177 36.81 23.65 0.16
N THR A 178 37.17 23.38 -1.10
CA THR A 178 38.55 23.33 -1.64
C THR A 178 39.47 22.21 -1.13
N LEU A 179 39.73 21.21 -1.96
CA LEU A 179 40.79 21.15 -2.98
C LEU A 179 40.49 19.99 -3.94
#